data_AF-A0A946BFD1-F1
#
_entry.id   AF-A0A946BFD1-F1
#
_cell.length_a   1.000
_cell.length_b   1.000
_cell.length_c   1.000
_cell.angle_alpha   90.00
_cell.angle_beta   90.00
_cell.angle_gamma   90.00
#
_symmetry.space_group_name_H-M   'P 1'
#
loop_
_entity.id
_entity.type
_entity.pdbx_description
1 polymer ?
#
loop_
_entity_poly.entity_id
_entity_poly.type
_entity_poly.pdbx_seq_one_letter_code
_entity_poly.pdbx_strand_id
1 'polypeptide(L)'
;MDSDSLTDPGLIKAQITRVIKDFSQYLFNQKQIGNTFFDLSEESNTLINNWGTKSPSQNFFFQGHENASVFIIDSETQFFRGESGKLLIKILKAMKLSSDSIFICNADDLKSVHEKINVISPKIIITLGTKAGQSLLKIKSPLEQFRGRFHKHNGILVMPTFHPSLLLKQPEYKRQVWEDMKLVMENAGLKDDA
;
A
#
# COMPACT_ATOMS: atom_id res chain seq x y z
N MET A 1 8.26 -32.61 5.33
CA MET A 1 9.04 -31.38 5.08
C MET A 1 9.24 -30.70 6.41
N ASP A 2 10.50 -30.45 6.76
CA ASP A 2 11.03 -30.52 8.12
C ASP A 2 10.49 -29.47 9.09
N SER A 3 9.90 -29.94 10.20
CA SER A 3 9.38 -29.14 11.31
C SER A 3 10.47 -28.61 12.26
N ASP A 4 11.74 -28.95 12.05
CA ASP A 4 12.86 -28.62 12.94
C ASP A 4 13.59 -27.31 12.60
N SER A 5 13.16 -26.58 11.55
CA SER A 5 13.77 -25.29 11.19
C SER A 5 13.22 -24.09 11.98
N LEU A 6 12.15 -24.27 12.76
CA LEU A 6 11.44 -23.19 13.46
C LEU A 6 11.93 -22.94 14.91
N THR A 7 12.88 -23.73 15.40
CA THR A 7 13.37 -23.68 16.79
C THR A 7 14.84 -23.27 16.94
N ASP A 8 15.55 -22.99 15.84
CA ASP A 8 16.93 -22.49 15.90
C ASP A 8 16.98 -21.12 16.60
N PRO A 9 17.63 -20.99 17.77
CA PRO A 9 17.75 -19.72 18.48
C PRO A 9 18.42 -18.62 17.65
N GLY A 10 19.33 -18.97 16.75
CA GLY A 10 19.98 -18.05 15.82
C GLY A 10 19.00 -17.46 14.82
N LEU A 11 18.20 -18.32 14.19
CA LEU A 11 17.14 -17.93 13.27
C LEU A 11 16.06 -17.09 13.96
N ILE A 12 15.61 -17.49 15.16
CA ILE A 12 14.60 -16.75 15.94
C ILE A 12 15.12 -15.35 16.27
N LYS A 13 16.37 -15.23 16.75
CA LYS A 13 16.98 -13.93 17.05
C LYS A 13 17.08 -13.05 15.80
N ALA A 14 17.46 -13.62 14.66
CA ALA A 14 17.53 -12.90 13.38
C ALA A 14 16.14 -12.43 12.92
N GLN A 15 15.12 -13.28 13.05
CA GLN A 15 13.73 -12.95 12.72
C GLN A 15 13.19 -11.83 13.60
N ILE A 16 13.34 -11.91 14.93
CA ILE A 16 12.92 -10.86 15.86
C ILE A 16 13.64 -9.55 15.54
N THR A 17 14.96 -9.60 15.33
CA THR A 17 15.75 -8.41 14.96
C THR A 17 15.24 -7.79 13.67
N ARG A 18 14.89 -8.60 12.67
CA ARG A 18 14.31 -8.14 11.41
C ARG A 18 12.95 -7.50 11.64
N VAL A 19 12.06 -8.12 12.41
CA VAL A 19 10.73 -7.56 12.73
C VAL A 19 10.86 -6.20 13.42
N ILE A 20 11.74 -6.07 14.40
CA ILE A 20 11.98 -4.79 15.09
C ILE A 20 12.51 -3.73 14.12
N LYS A 21 13.46 -4.08 13.24
CA LYS A 21 13.99 -3.16 12.24
C LYS A 21 12.92 -2.74 11.23
N ASP A 22 12.13 -3.69 10.74
CA ASP A 22 11.04 -3.43 9.81
C ASP A 22 9.98 -2.52 10.45
N PHE A 23 9.63 -2.77 11.72
CA PHE A 23 8.70 -1.92 12.47
C PHE A 23 9.27 -0.52 12.71
N SER A 24 10.54 -0.41 13.11
CA SER A 24 11.23 0.89 13.27
C SER A 24 11.23 1.68 11.95
N GLN A 25 11.53 1.03 10.84
CA GLN A 25 11.51 1.67 9.52
C GLN A 25 10.11 2.09 9.11
N TYR A 26 9.10 1.27 9.40
CA TYR A 26 7.70 1.60 9.19
C TYR A 26 7.28 2.84 10.00
N LEU A 27 7.59 2.90 11.31
CA LEU A 27 7.28 4.06 12.16
C LEU A 27 7.97 5.34 11.66
N PHE A 28 9.23 5.22 11.26
CA PHE A 28 9.96 6.33 10.64
C PHE A 28 9.22 6.84 9.39
N ASN A 29 8.79 5.91 8.54
CA ASN A 29 8.07 6.19 7.31
C ASN A 29 6.70 6.84 7.57
N GLN A 30 5.95 6.38 8.57
CA GLN A 30 4.68 7.01 8.97
C GLN A 30 4.87 8.47 9.40
N LYS A 31 5.85 8.72 10.26
CA LYS A 31 6.20 10.07 10.70
C LYS A 31 6.55 10.99 9.52
N GLN A 32 7.20 10.45 8.49
CA GLN A 32 7.52 11.22 7.29
C GLN A 32 6.27 11.67 6.53
N ILE A 33 5.18 10.91 6.51
CA ILE A 33 3.93 11.24 5.80
C ILE A 33 3.04 12.18 6.65
N GLY A 34 3.42 12.47 7.90
CA GLY A 34 2.68 13.37 8.80
C GLY A 34 1.92 12.64 9.91
N ASN A 35 1.93 11.30 9.93
CA ASN A 35 1.34 10.52 11.01
C ASN A 35 2.22 10.60 12.27
N THR A 36 1.89 11.54 13.15
CA THR A 36 2.59 11.75 14.44
C THR A 36 1.89 11.10 15.62
N PHE A 37 0.63 10.73 15.47
CA PHE A 37 -0.13 10.00 16.48
C PHE A 37 -0.36 8.56 16.01
N PHE A 38 -0.10 7.62 16.91
CA PHE A 38 -0.29 6.20 16.66
C PHE A 38 -1.55 5.76 17.39
N ASP A 39 -2.71 5.98 16.78
CA ASP A 39 -3.94 5.44 17.33
C ASP A 39 -4.02 3.96 16.98
N LEU A 40 -4.30 3.13 17.97
CA LEU A 40 -4.47 1.70 17.77
C LEU A 40 -5.96 1.44 17.53
N SER A 41 -6.29 0.88 16.37
CA SER A 41 -7.66 0.42 16.13
C SER A 41 -8.10 -0.56 17.21
N GLU A 42 -9.40 -0.72 17.43
CA GLU A 42 -9.92 -1.76 18.33
C GLU A 42 -9.41 -3.16 17.93
N GLU A 43 -9.27 -3.43 16.63
CA GLU A 43 -8.63 -4.64 16.10
C GLU A 43 -7.17 -4.78 16.56
N SER A 44 -6.40 -3.69 16.57
CA SER A 44 -5.01 -3.70 17.02
C SER A 44 -4.91 -3.92 18.53
N ASN A 45 -5.79 -3.27 19.31
CA ASN A 45 -5.85 -3.45 20.76
C ASN A 45 -6.22 -4.89 21.14
N THR A 46 -7.19 -5.48 20.44
CA THR A 46 -7.57 -6.87 20.66
C THR A 46 -6.46 -7.85 20.27
N LEU A 47 -5.71 -7.60 19.19
CA LEU A 47 -4.51 -8.38 18.83
C LEU A 47 -3.43 -8.33 19.91
N ILE A 48 -3.11 -7.14 20.43
CA ILE A 48 -2.10 -6.96 21.47
C ILE A 48 -2.54 -7.64 22.78
N ASN A 49 -3.81 -7.48 23.17
CA ASN A 49 -4.36 -8.12 24.37
C ASN A 49 -4.37 -9.65 24.27
N ASN A 50 -4.43 -10.18 23.05
CA ASN A 50 -4.38 -11.61 22.77
C ASN A 50 -2.96 -12.11 22.44
N TRP A 51 -1.91 -11.32 22.69
CA TRP A 51 -0.52 -11.72 22.46
C TRP A 51 -0.22 -13.08 23.12
N GLY A 52 0.33 -14.01 22.34
CA GLY A 52 0.73 -15.34 22.84
C GLY A 52 -0.33 -16.41 22.65
N THR A 53 -1.53 -16.01 22.21
CA THR A 53 -2.52 -16.91 21.65
C THR A 53 -2.31 -17.04 20.13
N LYS A 54 -2.77 -18.15 19.55
CA LYS A 54 -2.64 -18.39 18.11
C LYS A 54 -3.58 -17.43 17.37
N SER A 55 -3.06 -16.27 16.96
CA SER A 55 -3.84 -15.34 16.14
C SER A 55 -4.23 -16.01 14.81
N PRO A 56 -5.45 -15.78 14.31
CA PRO A 56 -5.77 -16.14 12.93
C PRO A 56 -4.77 -15.46 12.00
N SER A 57 -4.34 -16.15 10.94
CA SER A 57 -3.50 -15.57 9.91
C SER A 57 -4.23 -14.38 9.28
N GLN A 58 -3.81 -13.15 9.61
CA GLN A 58 -4.33 -11.95 8.97
C GLN A 58 -3.72 -11.87 7.57
N ASN A 59 -4.56 -12.12 6.56
CA ASN A 59 -4.14 -12.11 5.15
C ASN A 59 -4.34 -10.74 4.48
N PHE A 60 -5.10 -9.85 5.13
CA PHE A 60 -5.40 -8.51 4.64
C PHE A 60 -4.78 -7.47 5.57
N PHE A 61 -3.99 -6.57 4.99
CA PHE A 61 -3.34 -5.44 5.65
C PHE A 61 -3.83 -4.15 5.00
N PHE A 62 -4.21 -3.19 5.82
CA PHE A 62 -4.62 -1.87 5.36
C PHE A 62 -4.18 -0.79 6.34
N GLN A 63 -4.15 0.44 5.87
CA GLN A 63 -3.86 1.61 6.66
C GLN A 63 -4.41 2.87 6.00
N GLY A 64 -4.95 3.79 6.79
CA GLY A 64 -5.34 5.12 6.34
C GLY A 64 -6.63 5.56 7.01
N HIS A 65 -7.02 6.80 6.71
CA HIS A 65 -8.24 7.37 7.26
C HIS A 65 -9.47 6.92 6.46
N GLU A 66 -10.63 6.80 7.10
CA GLU A 66 -11.88 6.38 6.45
C GLU A 66 -12.41 7.41 5.43
N ASN A 67 -11.99 8.68 5.57
CA ASN A 67 -12.33 9.77 4.64
C ASN A 67 -11.27 9.99 3.54
N ALA A 68 -10.41 9.02 3.30
CA ALA A 68 -9.33 9.15 2.33
C ALA A 68 -9.84 9.37 0.90
N SER A 69 -9.34 10.42 0.24
CA SER A 69 -9.68 10.72 -1.16
C SER A 69 -8.95 9.83 -2.17
N VAL A 70 -7.77 9.32 -1.81
CA VAL A 70 -6.91 8.48 -2.66
C VAL A 70 -6.79 7.10 -2.02
N PHE A 71 -7.15 6.08 -2.78
CA PHE A 71 -7.08 4.69 -2.35
C PHE A 71 -6.00 3.94 -3.14
N ILE A 72 -5.04 3.33 -2.45
CA ILE A 72 -3.88 2.66 -3.06
C ILE A 72 -3.98 1.17 -2.78
N ILE A 73 -3.91 0.37 -3.83
CA ILE A 73 -3.86 -1.08 -3.72
C ILE A 73 -2.45 -1.53 -4.12
N ASP A 74 -1.74 -2.06 -3.14
CA ASP A 74 -0.40 -2.59 -3.28
C ASP A 74 -0.44 -4.08 -3.63
N SER A 75 0.35 -4.50 -4.61
CA SER A 75 0.52 -5.92 -4.94
C SER A 75 1.31 -6.72 -3.89
N GLU A 76 2.08 -6.04 -3.04
CA GLU A 76 2.89 -6.62 -1.97
C GLU A 76 2.10 -6.70 -0.64
N THR A 77 2.44 -7.68 0.20
CA THR A 77 1.77 -7.95 1.49
C THR A 77 2.16 -6.97 2.59
N GLN A 78 3.26 -6.23 2.42
CA GLN A 78 3.82 -5.32 3.42
C GLN A 78 4.23 -4.01 2.77
N PHE A 79 3.40 -2.98 2.95
CA PHE A 79 3.68 -1.63 2.50
C PHE A 79 4.69 -0.89 3.41
N PHE A 80 5.33 0.16 2.88
CA PHE A 80 6.31 1.00 3.58
C PHE A 80 7.56 0.31 4.16
N ARG A 81 7.92 -0.89 3.69
CA ARG A 81 9.18 -1.55 4.09
C ARG A 81 10.31 -1.34 3.07
N GLY A 82 11.54 -1.33 3.59
CA GLY A 82 12.76 -1.24 2.79
C GLY A 82 12.83 -0.01 1.88
N GLU A 83 13.59 -0.14 0.78
CA GLU A 83 13.78 0.94 -0.19
C GLU A 83 12.53 1.21 -1.05
N SER A 84 11.68 0.19 -1.26
CA SER A 84 10.43 0.32 -2.02
C SER A 84 9.46 1.26 -1.30
N GLY A 85 9.29 1.03 0.02
CA GLY A 85 8.50 1.90 0.88
C GLY A 85 9.02 3.33 0.95
N LYS A 86 10.33 3.52 1.09
CA LYS A 86 10.96 4.86 1.07
C LYS A 86 10.69 5.59 -0.25
N LEU A 87 10.75 4.87 -1.37
CA LEU A 87 10.46 5.46 -2.69
C LEU A 87 8.97 5.82 -2.83
N LEU A 88 8.07 4.96 -2.37
CA LEU A 88 6.63 5.26 -2.36
C LEU A 88 6.34 6.55 -1.58
N ILE A 89 6.95 6.73 -0.41
CA ILE A 89 6.79 7.96 0.40
C ILE A 89 7.29 9.19 -0.35
N LYS A 90 8.42 9.10 -1.06
CA LYS A 90 8.91 10.22 -1.87
C LYS A 90 7.91 10.59 -2.97
N ILE A 91 7.27 9.60 -3.59
CA ILE A 91 6.23 9.82 -4.60
C ILE A 91 5.02 10.50 -3.97
N LEU A 92 4.49 9.97 -2.85
CA LEU A 92 3.32 10.54 -2.16
C LEU A 92 3.58 11.98 -1.68
N LYS A 93 4.77 12.27 -1.14
CA LYS A 93 5.18 13.63 -0.77
C LYS A 93 5.26 14.55 -1.98
N ALA A 94 5.82 14.09 -3.09
CA ALA A 94 5.88 14.87 -4.32
C ALA A 94 4.48 15.17 -4.89
N MET A 95 3.51 14.29 -4.62
CA MET A 95 2.10 14.51 -4.92
C MET A 95 1.39 15.47 -3.96
N LYS A 96 2.09 15.97 -2.93
CA LYS A 96 1.54 16.83 -1.86
C LYS A 96 0.35 16.20 -1.12
N LEU A 97 0.28 14.88 -1.07
CA LEU A 97 -0.76 14.18 -0.33
C LEU A 97 -0.45 14.18 1.16
N SER A 98 -1.44 14.52 1.99
CA SER A 98 -1.37 14.31 3.44
C SER A 98 -1.68 12.86 3.79
N SER A 99 -1.17 12.38 4.92
CA SER A 99 -1.50 11.05 5.46
C SER A 99 -2.99 10.77 5.55
N ASP A 100 -3.78 11.79 5.89
CA ASP A 100 -5.22 11.66 6.14
C ASP A 100 -6.01 11.52 4.84
N SER A 101 -5.41 11.91 3.71
CA SER A 101 -6.01 11.82 2.38
C SER A 101 -5.79 10.46 1.70
N ILE A 102 -4.98 9.59 2.30
CA ILE A 102 -4.51 8.32 1.73
C ILE A 102 -5.05 7.14 2.52
N PHE A 103 -5.54 6.15 1.79
CA PHE A 103 -5.76 4.79 2.28
C PHE A 103 -4.98 3.80 1.43
N ILE A 104 -4.25 2.88 2.03
CA ILE A 104 -3.46 1.84 1.35
C ILE A 104 -3.83 0.45 1.88
N CYS A 105 -3.92 -0.54 1.00
CA CYS A 105 -4.11 -1.93 1.38
C CYS A 105 -3.38 -2.89 0.42
N ASN A 106 -3.22 -4.16 0.82
CA ASN A 106 -2.69 -5.20 -0.05
C ASN A 106 -3.78 -5.83 -0.94
N ALA A 107 -3.38 -6.33 -2.10
CA ALA A 107 -4.26 -6.91 -3.11
C ALA A 107 -4.66 -8.38 -2.88
N ASP A 108 -4.30 -8.99 -1.75
CA ASP A 108 -4.48 -10.44 -1.52
C ASP A 108 -5.94 -10.85 -1.26
N ASP A 109 -6.71 -9.96 -0.63
CA ASP A 109 -8.11 -10.20 -0.33
C ASP A 109 -9.01 -9.19 -1.04
N LEU A 110 -9.42 -9.53 -2.27
CA LEU A 110 -10.32 -8.71 -3.07
C LEU A 110 -11.66 -8.42 -2.38
N LYS A 111 -12.16 -9.32 -1.53
CA LYS A 111 -13.42 -9.11 -0.81
C LYS A 111 -13.26 -7.94 0.16
N SER A 112 -12.24 -7.98 1.01
CA SER A 112 -11.92 -6.91 1.95
C SER A 112 -11.57 -5.59 1.24
N VAL A 113 -10.86 -5.65 0.09
CA VAL A 113 -10.59 -4.47 -0.75
C VAL A 113 -11.89 -3.82 -1.22
N HIS A 114 -12.84 -4.60 -1.74
CA HIS A 114 -14.13 -4.08 -2.19
C HIS A 114 -14.97 -3.50 -1.05
N GLU A 115 -15.00 -4.16 0.11
CA GLU A 115 -15.67 -3.65 1.31
C GLU A 115 -15.10 -2.29 1.73
N LYS A 116 -13.76 -2.15 1.80
CA LYS A 116 -13.12 -0.88 2.14
C LYS A 116 -13.35 0.21 1.09
N ILE A 117 -13.31 -0.12 -0.20
CA ILE A 117 -13.64 0.85 -1.26
C ILE A 117 -15.07 1.37 -1.10
N ASN A 118 -16.03 0.50 -0.77
CA ASN A 118 -17.43 0.91 -0.59
C ASN A 118 -17.62 1.81 0.64
N VAL A 119 -16.93 1.51 1.75
CA VAL A 119 -16.99 2.33 2.97
C VAL A 119 -16.34 3.69 2.76
N ILE A 120 -15.14 3.72 2.19
CA ILE A 120 -14.34 4.96 2.04
C ILE A 120 -14.85 5.83 0.89
N SER A 121 -15.41 5.22 -0.16
CA SER A 121 -15.87 5.91 -1.37
C SER A 121 -14.82 6.90 -1.92
N PRO A 122 -13.60 6.43 -2.22
CA PRO A 122 -12.50 7.31 -2.64
C PRO A 122 -12.80 7.98 -3.98
N LYS A 123 -12.21 9.16 -4.20
CA LYS A 123 -12.30 9.85 -5.50
C LYS A 123 -11.55 9.09 -6.59
N ILE A 124 -10.43 8.46 -6.23
CA ILE A 124 -9.53 7.79 -7.17
C ILE A 124 -8.86 6.60 -6.51
N ILE A 125 -8.61 5.56 -7.32
CA ILE A 125 -7.87 4.37 -6.93
C ILE A 125 -6.57 4.30 -7.72
N ILE A 126 -5.46 3.99 -7.06
CA ILE A 126 -4.16 3.71 -7.67
C ILE A 126 -3.86 2.23 -7.43
N THR A 127 -3.53 1.49 -8.49
CA THR A 127 -3.05 0.10 -8.36
C THR A 127 -1.56 0.04 -8.65
N LEU A 128 -0.78 -0.47 -7.69
CA LEU A 128 0.66 -0.60 -7.79
C LEU A 128 1.02 -2.02 -8.26
N GLY A 129 1.48 -2.13 -9.50
CA GLY A 129 1.93 -3.40 -10.08
C GLY A 129 0.83 -4.24 -10.74
N THR A 130 1.26 -5.28 -11.45
CA THR A 130 0.41 -6.10 -12.31
C THR A 130 -0.71 -6.79 -11.54
N LYS A 131 -0.38 -7.42 -10.41
CA LYS A 131 -1.35 -8.17 -9.59
C LYS A 131 -2.48 -7.28 -9.10
N ALA A 132 -2.17 -6.12 -8.54
CA ALA A 132 -3.17 -5.18 -8.04
C ALA A 132 -4.10 -4.70 -9.17
N GLY A 133 -3.53 -4.30 -10.31
CA GLY A 133 -4.29 -3.81 -11.47
C GLY A 133 -5.18 -4.89 -12.11
N GLN A 134 -4.63 -6.08 -12.36
CA GLN A 134 -5.36 -7.18 -12.97
C GLN A 134 -6.49 -7.69 -12.07
N SER A 135 -6.23 -7.83 -10.77
CA SER A 135 -7.22 -8.32 -9.80
C SER A 135 -8.41 -7.38 -9.67
N LEU A 136 -8.18 -6.07 -9.56
CA LEU A 136 -9.27 -5.09 -9.44
C LEU A 136 -10.04 -4.91 -10.75
N LEU A 137 -9.33 -4.75 -11.87
CA LEU A 137 -9.94 -4.41 -13.16
C LEU A 137 -10.41 -5.63 -13.97
N LYS A 138 -10.12 -6.85 -13.50
CA LYS A 138 -10.40 -8.12 -14.21
C LYS A 138 -9.77 -8.16 -15.60
N ILE A 139 -8.60 -7.53 -15.76
CA ILE A 139 -7.81 -7.49 -16.99
C ILE A 139 -6.76 -8.60 -16.98
N LYS A 140 -6.53 -9.26 -18.12
CA LYS A 140 -5.50 -10.31 -18.27
C LYS A 140 -4.25 -9.88 -19.04
N SER A 141 -4.26 -8.71 -19.67
CA SER A 141 -3.11 -8.19 -20.42
C SER A 141 -1.96 -7.79 -19.49
N PRO A 142 -0.72 -7.72 -19.98
CA PRO A 142 0.43 -7.14 -19.26
C PRO A 142 0.18 -5.70 -18.81
N LEU A 143 0.79 -5.29 -17.68
CA LEU A 143 0.61 -3.97 -17.07
C LEU A 143 0.87 -2.82 -18.05
N GLU A 144 1.91 -2.95 -18.87
CA GLU A 144 2.35 -1.98 -19.87
C GLU A 144 1.22 -1.59 -20.83
N GLN A 145 0.31 -2.53 -21.12
CA GLN A 145 -0.79 -2.29 -22.05
C GLN A 145 -1.92 -1.50 -21.42
N PHE A 146 -2.04 -1.47 -20.09
CA PHE A 146 -3.18 -0.84 -19.41
C PHE A 146 -2.83 0.18 -18.34
N ARG A 147 -1.55 0.38 -18.01
CA ARG A 147 -1.10 1.48 -17.14
C ARG A 147 -1.19 2.85 -17.83
N GLY A 148 -1.17 3.90 -17.02
CA GLY A 148 -1.11 5.29 -17.49
C GLY A 148 -2.35 5.77 -18.25
N ARG A 149 -3.46 5.05 -18.11
CA ARG A 149 -4.78 5.45 -18.57
C ARG A 149 -5.80 5.12 -17.50
N PHE A 150 -6.85 5.94 -17.42
CA PHE A 150 -7.91 5.70 -16.46
C PHE A 150 -8.79 4.53 -16.89
N HIS A 151 -9.08 3.68 -15.92
CA HIS A 151 -10.14 2.69 -15.96
C HIS A 151 -11.22 3.06 -14.96
N LYS A 152 -12.30 2.30 -14.94
CA LYS A 152 -13.38 2.48 -13.97
C LYS A 152 -13.62 1.20 -13.19
N HIS A 153 -13.75 1.34 -11.88
CA HIS A 153 -14.22 0.29 -10.97
C HIS A 153 -15.39 0.86 -10.17
N ASN A 154 -16.60 0.33 -10.37
CA ASN A 154 -17.83 0.82 -9.74
C ASN A 154 -18.03 2.35 -9.86
N GLY A 155 -17.67 2.92 -11.01
CA GLY A 155 -17.78 4.36 -11.26
C GLY A 155 -16.59 5.19 -10.77
N ILE A 156 -15.69 4.63 -9.95
CA ILE A 156 -14.48 5.29 -9.44
C ILE A 156 -13.35 5.15 -10.46
N LEU A 157 -12.59 6.23 -10.67
CA LEU A 157 -11.43 6.22 -11.57
C LEU A 157 -10.29 5.38 -10.97
N VAL A 158 -9.70 4.52 -11.80
CA VAL A 158 -8.56 3.67 -11.42
C VAL A 158 -7.38 3.99 -12.31
N MET A 159 -6.23 4.31 -11.71
CA MET A 159 -4.94 4.47 -12.39
C MET A 159 -4.00 3.31 -12.05
N PRO A 160 -3.80 2.36 -12.97
CA PRO A 160 -2.74 1.36 -12.84
C PRO A 160 -1.38 1.95 -13.16
N THR A 161 -0.38 1.62 -12.35
CA THR A 161 1.00 2.07 -12.52
C THR A 161 2.00 1.00 -12.06
N PHE A 162 3.28 1.24 -12.33
CA PHE A 162 4.34 0.33 -11.90
C PHE A 162 4.53 0.36 -10.38
N HIS A 163 4.82 -0.81 -9.82
CA HIS A 163 5.13 -0.92 -8.39
C HIS A 163 6.49 -0.27 -8.07
N PRO A 164 6.65 0.45 -6.94
CA PRO A 164 7.92 1.09 -6.56
C PRO A 164 9.13 0.14 -6.51
N SER A 165 8.93 -1.13 -6.14
CA SER A 165 10.01 -2.13 -6.14
C SER A 165 10.57 -2.43 -7.54
N LEU A 166 9.78 -2.24 -8.61
CA LEU A 166 10.26 -2.30 -9.99
C LEU A 166 11.19 -1.13 -10.30
N LEU A 167 10.84 0.08 -9.84
CA LEU A 167 11.62 1.30 -10.08
C LEU A 167 13.00 1.30 -9.42
N LEU A 168 13.20 0.46 -8.40
CA LEU A 168 14.51 0.23 -7.80
C LEU A 168 15.43 -0.59 -8.71
N LYS A 169 14.86 -1.53 -9.45
CA LYS A 169 15.58 -2.40 -10.40
C LYS A 169 15.74 -1.73 -11.76
N GLN A 170 14.73 -0.97 -12.17
CA GLN A 170 14.60 -0.34 -13.48
C GLN A 170 14.19 1.14 -13.32
N PRO A 171 15.17 2.03 -13.02
CA PRO A 171 14.91 3.44 -12.75
C PRO A 171 14.31 4.23 -13.92
N GLU A 172 14.46 3.75 -15.16
CA GLU A 172 13.92 4.35 -16.39
C GLU A 172 12.39 4.51 -16.34
N TYR A 173 11.69 3.64 -15.63
CA TYR A 173 10.23 3.70 -15.46
C TYR A 173 9.76 4.80 -14.50
N LYS A 174 10.67 5.49 -13.79
CA LYS A 174 10.30 6.57 -12.86
C LYS A 174 9.55 7.71 -13.56
N ARG A 175 9.94 8.05 -14.79
CA ARG A 175 9.25 9.09 -15.59
C ARG A 175 7.80 8.69 -15.86
N GLN A 176 7.59 7.44 -16.25
CA GLN A 176 6.26 6.90 -16.55
C GLN A 176 5.36 6.89 -15.31
N VAL A 177 5.88 6.46 -14.16
CA VAL A 177 5.12 6.51 -12.90
C VAL A 177 4.77 7.95 -12.53
N TRP A 178 5.70 8.89 -12.69
CA TRP A 178 5.43 10.29 -12.42
C TRP A 178 4.37 10.89 -13.35
N GLU A 179 4.35 10.50 -14.63
CA GLU A 179 3.29 10.87 -15.57
C GLU A 179 1.91 10.35 -15.12
N ASP A 180 1.86 9.11 -14.63
CA ASP A 180 0.63 8.53 -14.07
C ASP A 180 0.16 9.31 -12.83
N MET A 181 1.08 9.66 -11.93
CA MET A 181 0.75 10.43 -10.73
C MET A 181 0.28 11.85 -11.05
N LYS A 182 0.82 12.49 -12.09
CA LYS A 182 0.32 13.80 -12.56
C LYS A 182 -1.13 13.73 -13.02
N LEU A 183 -1.50 12.68 -13.76
CA LEU A 183 -2.89 12.45 -14.16
C LEU A 183 -3.79 12.21 -12.96
N VAL A 184 -3.33 11.45 -11.97
CA VAL A 184 -4.05 11.23 -10.71
C VAL A 184 -4.30 12.54 -9.98
N MET A 185 -3.27 13.37 -9.79
CA MET A 185 -3.41 14.65 -9.10
C MET A 185 -4.40 15.59 -9.80
N GLU A 186 -4.35 15.64 -11.12
CA GLU A 186 -5.29 16.44 -11.93
C GLU A 186 -6.74 15.99 -11.76
N ASN A 187 -7.00 14.68 -11.76
CA ASN A 187 -8.37 14.14 -11.71
C ASN A 187 -8.92 14.01 -10.29
N ALA A 188 -8.05 13.90 -9.28
CA ALA A 188 -8.45 13.89 -7.87
C ALA A 188 -8.79 15.29 -7.34
N GLY A 189 -8.54 16.35 -8.14
CA GLY A 189 -8.68 17.74 -7.71
C GLY A 189 -7.60 18.15 -6.70
N LEU A 190 -6.40 17.56 -6.83
CA LEU A 190 -5.23 17.85 -5.98
C LEU A 190 -4.28 18.87 -6.62
N LYS A 191 -4.60 19.35 -7.82
CA LYS A 191 -3.99 20.56 -8.37
C LYS A 191 -4.62 21.75 -7.67
N ASP A 192 -3.93 22.29 -6.67
CA ASP A 192 -4.18 23.65 -6.19
C ASP A 192 -3.98 24.64 -7.35
N ASP A 193 -4.88 25.61 -7.44
CA ASP A 193 -4.79 26.81 -8.25
C ASP A 193 -3.48 27.58 -7.95
N ALA A 194 -2.46 27.42 -8.81
CA ALA A 194 -1.33 28.36 -8.97
C ALA A 194 -0.45 27.98 -10.17
#